data_AF-A0AAE8NJ12-F1
#
_entry.id   AF-A0AAE8NJ12-F1
#
_cell.length_a   1.000
_cell.length_b   1.000
_cell.length_c   1.000
_cell.angle_alpha   90.00
_cell.angle_beta   90.00
_cell.angle_gamma   90.00
#
_symmetry.space_group_name_H-M   'P 1'
#
loop_
_entity.id
_entity.type
_entity.pdbx_description
1 polymer ?
#
loop_
_entity_poly.entity_id
_entity_poly.type
_entity_poly.pdbx_seq_one_letter_code
_entity_poly.pdbx_strand_id
1 'polypeptide(L)'
;MLSSIRARVLATCVAIVAAALVGAMTNAAFKHILMVRDALTDVSGGSGDLTKRLPADGADEAAQIARAFNAFAEKISTILR
;
A
#
# COMPACT_ATOMS: atom_id res chain seq x y z
N MET A 1 -33.21 14.19 -29.35
CA MET A 1 -31.82 14.44 -29.81
C MET A 1 -30.96 15.07 -28.71
N LEU A 2 -31.34 16.23 -28.13
CA LEU A 2 -30.61 16.85 -27.00
C LEU A 2 -30.56 15.99 -25.73
N SER A 3 -31.62 15.25 -25.40
CA SER A 3 -31.65 14.35 -24.23
C SER A 3 -30.63 13.21 -24.33
N SER A 4 -30.49 12.64 -25.53
CA SER A 4 -29.53 11.57 -25.83
C SER A 4 -28.08 12.04 -25.75
N ILE A 5 -27.79 13.29 -26.14
CA ILE A 5 -26.46 13.89 -26.04
C ILE A 5 -26.08 14.11 -24.57
N ARG A 6 -27.00 14.67 -23.77
CA ARG A 6 -26.79 14.86 -22.32
C ARG A 6 -26.50 13.54 -21.60
N ALA A 7 -27.26 12.49 -21.92
CA ALA A 7 -27.04 11.17 -21.35
C ALA A 7 -25.66 10.60 -21.68
N ARG A 8 -25.19 10.76 -22.93
CA ARG A 8 -23.85 10.31 -23.35
C ARG A 8 -22.74 11.10 -22.65
N VAL A 9 -22.86 12.42 -22.55
CA VAL A 9 -21.88 13.25 -21.85
C VAL A 9 -21.79 12.85 -20.38
N LEU A 10 -22.92 12.67 -19.71
CA LEU A 10 -22.95 12.22 -18.31
C LEU A 10 -22.30 10.85 -18.14
N ALA A 11 -22.62 9.89 -19.00
CA ALA A 11 -22.03 8.55 -18.97
C ALA A 11 -20.51 8.60 -19.14
N THR A 12 -20.00 9.40 -20.08
CA THR A 12 -18.55 9.57 -20.29
C THR A 12 -17.88 10.22 -19.07
N CYS A 13 -18.48 11.27 -18.48
CA CYS A 13 -17.94 11.90 -17.28
C CYS A 13 -17.86 10.92 -16.11
N VAL A 14 -18.91 10.13 -15.90
CA VAL A 14 -18.94 9.10 -14.84
C VAL A 14 -17.85 8.05 -15.07
N ALA A 15 -17.67 7.60 -16.31
CA ALA A 15 -16.63 6.62 -16.66
C ALA A 15 -15.22 7.16 -16.39
N ILE A 16 -14.95 8.44 -16.71
CA ILE A 16 -13.66 9.08 -16.45
C ILE A 16 -13.40 9.18 -14.94
N VAL A 17 -14.39 9.61 -14.16
CA VAL A 17 -14.25 9.72 -12.70
C VAL A 17 -14.01 8.33 -12.09
N ALA A 18 -14.76 7.32 -12.51
CA ALA A 18 -14.57 5.95 -12.04
C ALA A 18 -13.15 5.43 -12.36
N ALA A 19 -12.67 5.65 -13.59
CA ALA A 19 -11.32 5.25 -13.99
C ALA A 19 -10.23 5.98 -13.16
N ALA A 20 -10.40 7.27 -12.90
CA ALA A 20 -9.48 8.05 -12.08
C ALA A 20 -9.45 7.54 -10.62
N LEU A 21 -10.61 7.23 -10.05
CA LEU A 21 -10.71 6.67 -8.69
C LEU A 21 -10.02 5.31 -8.60
N VAL A 22 -10.28 4.40 -9.55
CA VAL A 22 -9.63 3.08 -9.60
C VAL A 22 -8.11 3.23 -9.75
N GLY A 23 -7.65 4.13 -10.63
CA GLY A 23 -6.22 4.43 -10.80
C GLY A 23 -5.58 4.95 -9.52
N ALA A 24 -6.24 5.87 -8.82
CA ALA A 24 -5.74 6.44 -7.57
C ALA A 24 -5.64 5.36 -6.46
N MET A 25 -6.66 4.52 -6.31
CA MET A 25 -6.66 3.41 -5.35
C MET A 25 -5.56 2.40 -5.65
N THR A 26 -5.40 2.04 -6.92
CA THR A 26 -4.36 1.11 -7.37
C THR A 26 -2.96 1.65 -7.06
N ASN A 27 -2.70 2.94 -7.37
CA ASN A 27 -1.42 3.57 -7.09
C ASN A 27 -1.10 3.64 -5.59
N ALA A 28 -2.12 3.92 -4.75
CA ALA A 28 -1.97 3.91 -3.30
C ALA A 28 -1.57 2.51 -2.78
N ALA A 29 -2.23 1.45 -3.27
CA ALA A 29 -1.91 0.07 -2.90
C ALA A 29 -0.48 -0.33 -3.31
N PHE A 30 -0.04 0.02 -4.53
CA PHE A 30 1.32 -0.30 -4.99
C PHE A 30 2.40 0.45 -4.20
N LYS A 31 2.17 1.72 -3.84
CA LYS A 31 3.14 2.49 -3.04
C LYS A 31 3.46 1.79 -1.71
N HIS A 32 2.43 1.25 -1.07
CA HIS A 32 2.57 0.56 0.20
C HIS A 32 3.30 -0.79 0.07
N ILE A 33 3.06 -1.55 -1.00
CA ILE A 33 3.80 -2.80 -1.28
C ILE A 33 5.30 -2.51 -1.49
N LEU A 34 5.64 -1.43 -2.20
CA LEU A 34 7.03 -1.04 -2.43
C LEU A 34 7.76 -0.69 -1.14
N MET A 35 7.10 0.00 -0.19
CA MET A 35 7.67 0.28 1.13
C MET A 35 7.98 -1.00 1.92
N VAL A 36 7.10 -1.99 1.90
CA VAL A 36 7.33 -3.29 2.55
C VAL A 36 8.49 -4.03 1.87
N ARG A 37 8.54 -4.07 0.54
CA ARG A 37 9.65 -4.65 -0.22
C ARG A 37 10.98 -4.00 0.15
N ASP A 38 11.02 -2.68 0.21
CA ASP A 38 12.26 -1.94 0.49
C ASP A 38 12.76 -2.21 1.91
N ALA A 39 11.86 -2.32 2.90
CA ALA A 39 12.24 -2.70 4.26
C ALA A 39 12.72 -4.15 4.36
N LEU A 40 12.07 -5.09 3.67
CA LEU A 40 12.56 -6.48 3.59
C LEU A 40 13.93 -6.53 2.91
N THR A 41 14.16 -5.70 1.89
CA THR A 41 15.44 -5.60 1.19
C THR A 41 16.52 -5.04 2.12
N ASP A 42 16.24 -3.98 2.89
CA ASP A 42 17.18 -3.40 3.89
C ASP A 42 17.57 -4.42 4.97
N VAL A 43 16.60 -5.24 5.42
CA VAL A 43 16.82 -6.32 6.40
C VAL A 43 17.67 -7.45 5.82
N SER A 44 17.44 -7.79 4.55
CA SER A 44 18.20 -8.85 3.85
C SER A 44 19.60 -8.42 3.37
N GLY A 45 19.83 -7.11 3.22
CA GLY A 45 21.00 -6.52 2.54
C GLY A 45 22.27 -6.37 3.39
N GLY A 46 22.23 -6.71 4.67
CA GLY A 46 23.45 -6.92 5.46
C GLY A 46 23.72 -5.99 6.64
N SER A 47 22.87 -5.01 6.95
CA SER A 47 22.90 -4.39 8.30
C SER A 47 22.09 -5.21 9.31
N GLY A 48 21.01 -5.88 8.86
CA GLY A 48 20.22 -6.79 9.69
C GLY A 48 19.70 -6.15 10.97
N ASP A 49 19.57 -4.83 11.00
CA ASP A 49 19.18 -4.10 12.20
C ASP A 49 17.67 -4.24 12.42
N LEU A 50 17.32 -5.36 13.06
CA LEU A 50 15.96 -5.72 13.45
C LEU A 50 15.37 -4.78 14.52
N THR A 51 16.10 -3.75 14.97
CA THR A 51 15.55 -2.69 15.83
C THR A 51 14.71 -1.69 15.05
N LYS A 52 14.92 -1.57 13.72
CA LYS A 52 14.04 -0.75 12.88
C LYS A 52 12.63 -1.33 12.80
N ARG A 53 11.65 -0.44 12.75
CA ARG A 53 10.22 -0.76 12.67
C ARG A 53 9.61 -0.09 11.45
N LEU A 54 8.72 -0.82 10.77
CA LEU A 54 7.92 -0.31 9.67
C LEU A 54 6.77 0.57 10.19
N PRO A 55 6.43 1.68 9.51
CA PRO A 55 5.21 2.45 9.78
C PRO A 55 3.98 1.55 9.64
N ALA A 56 3.08 1.58 10.62
CA ALA A 56 2.00 0.60 10.79
C ALA A 56 0.64 1.24 11.12
N ASP A 57 0.54 2.54 10.90
CA ASP A 57 -0.53 3.45 11.31
C ASP A 57 -1.74 3.40 10.37
N GLY A 58 -1.65 2.65 9.26
CA GLY A 58 -2.74 2.45 8.30
C GLY A 58 -3.73 1.34 8.68
N ALA A 59 -4.87 1.37 7.99
CA ALA A 59 -5.92 0.34 8.08
C ALA A 59 -5.91 -0.66 6.90
N ASP A 60 -5.04 -0.46 5.91
CA ASP A 60 -4.92 -1.32 4.74
C ASP A 60 -4.03 -2.56 4.98
N GLU A 61 -4.01 -3.44 3.98
CA GLU A 61 -3.26 -4.70 3.99
C GLU A 61 -1.77 -4.49 4.21
N ALA A 62 -1.20 -3.38 3.74
CA ALA A 62 0.22 -3.14 3.93
C ALA A 62 0.54 -2.71 5.36
N ALA A 63 -0.34 -1.96 6.01
CA ALA A 63 -0.21 -1.71 7.44
C ALA A 63 -0.34 -3.02 8.26
N GLN A 64 -1.17 -3.96 7.82
CA GLN A 64 -1.22 -5.31 8.42
C GLN A 64 0.11 -6.06 8.25
N ILE A 65 0.72 -6.01 7.05
CA ILE A 65 2.02 -6.63 6.79
C ILE A 65 3.13 -5.95 7.61
N ALA A 66 3.12 -4.62 7.73
CA ALA A 66 4.05 -3.86 8.57
C ALA A 66 3.96 -4.28 10.04
N ARG A 67 2.74 -4.45 10.58
CA ARG A 67 2.54 -4.97 11.95
C ARG A 67 3.09 -6.39 12.11
N ALA A 68 2.84 -7.28 11.15
CA ALA A 68 3.34 -8.66 11.18
C ALA A 68 4.88 -8.71 11.12
N PHE A 69 5.49 -7.88 10.27
CA PHE A 69 6.95 -7.77 10.16
C PHE A 69 7.56 -7.25 11.48
N ASN A 70 7.00 -6.18 12.06
CA ASN A 70 7.47 -5.63 13.33
C ASN A 70 7.41 -6.67 14.45
N ALA A 71 6.33 -7.44 14.54
CA ALA A 71 6.19 -8.53 15.52
C ALA A 71 7.20 -9.67 15.29
N PHE A 72 7.50 -10.01 14.03
CA PHE A 72 8.53 -10.98 13.69
C PHE A 72 9.92 -10.50 14.13
N ALA A 73 10.28 -9.26 13.80
CA ALA A 73 11.56 -8.66 14.16
C ALA A 73 11.76 -8.58 15.69
N GLU A 74 10.71 -8.25 16.44
CA GLU A 74 10.70 -8.28 17.92
C GLU A 74 11.03 -9.68 18.46
N LYS A 75 10.39 -10.72 17.91
CA LYS A 75 10.67 -12.11 18.33
C LYS A 75 12.11 -12.53 18.08
N ILE A 76 12.65 -12.21 16.90
CA ILE A 76 14.05 -12.54 16.61
C ILE A 76 15.00 -11.77 17.54
N SER A 77 14.74 -10.49 17.78
CA SER A 77 15.54 -9.70 18.73
C SER A 77 15.52 -10.27 20.14
N THR A 78 14.39 -10.83 20.58
CA THR A 78 14.26 -11.51 21.88
C THR A 78 15.06 -12.82 21.93
N ILE A 79 15.08 -13.60 20.85
CA ILE A 79 15.81 -14.89 20.80
C ILE A 79 17.33 -14.68 20.78
N LEU A 80 17.81 -13.62 20.13
CA LEU A 80 19.24 -13.30 20.00
C LEU A 80 19.84 -12.62 21.24
N ARG A 81 19.01 -12.21 22.20
CA ARG A 81 19.41 -11.51 23.42
C ARG A 81 19.62 -12.48 24.57
#